data_AF-A0A284RLH1-F1
#
_entry.id   AF-A0A284RLH1-F1
#
_cell.length_a   1.000
_cell.length_b   1.000
_cell.length_c   1.000
_cell.angle_alpha   90.00
_cell.angle_beta   90.00
_cell.angle_gamma   90.00
#
_symmetry.space_group_name_H-M   'P 1'
#
loop_
_entity.id
_entity.type
_entity.pdbx_description
1 polymer ?
#
loop_
_entity_poly.entity_id
_entity_poly.type
_entity_poly.pdbx_seq_one_letter_code
_entity_poly.pdbx_strand_id
1 'polypeptide(L)'
;MSQNASLILTLQPDNPCNTTITDQDDGGKTLYQVYTQYEPSVTTFVKNGAGDIIASWEWREIRSDIITLLGASPTPVSSWLKKSIVPFKDTVTLEDHAGRKYKWKGNGPGLSFELYREDDKIQPIARFQKPRRTADSTYTPAQLIFDERGEEIRDLIVISFLVLEKSRRTTENSTMNRADVLAQVPAFGAV
;
A
#
# COMPACT_ATOMS: atom_id res chain seq x y z
N MET A 1 32.48 2.88 -8.66
CA MET A 1 31.38 2.93 -7.67
C MET A 1 30.11 3.10 -8.48
N SER A 2 29.36 2.03 -8.73
CA SER A 2 28.08 2.17 -9.43
C SER A 2 27.10 2.79 -8.44
N GLN A 3 26.58 3.97 -8.75
CA GLN A 3 25.40 4.49 -8.08
C GLN A 3 24.27 3.51 -8.42
N ASN A 4 23.82 2.69 -7.47
CA ASN A 4 22.58 1.94 -7.66
C ASN A 4 21.47 2.97 -7.83
N ALA A 5 20.93 3.10 -9.04
CA ALA A 5 19.83 4.02 -9.27
C ALA A 5 18.61 3.47 -8.52
N SER A 6 18.12 4.22 -7.54
CA SER A 6 16.88 3.90 -6.82
C SER A 6 15.77 4.75 -7.40
N LEU A 7 14.74 4.12 -7.97
CA LEU A 7 13.52 4.83 -8.35
C LEU A 7 12.78 5.26 -7.09
N ILE A 8 12.44 6.55 -6.99
CA ILE A 8 11.68 7.12 -5.87
C ILE A 8 10.34 7.61 -6.40
N LEU A 9 9.27 6.94 -5.98
CA LEU A 9 7.91 7.34 -6.31
C LEU A 9 7.33 8.19 -5.18
N THR A 10 6.89 9.40 -5.51
CA THR A 10 6.24 10.32 -4.57
C THR A 10 4.73 10.23 -4.70
N LEU A 11 4.01 10.04 -3.59
CA LEU A 11 2.54 9.99 -3.54
C LEU A 11 1.99 11.32 -3.06
N GLN A 12 1.24 12.02 -3.91
CA GLN A 12 0.63 13.29 -3.55
C GLN A 12 -0.84 13.38 -4.02
N PRO A 13 -1.80 13.62 -3.09
CA PRO A 13 -1.63 13.65 -1.64
C PRO A 13 -1.27 12.28 -1.04
N ASP A 14 -0.93 12.24 0.26
CA ASP A 14 -0.76 11.00 1.04
C ASP A 14 -2.11 10.31 1.30
N ASN A 15 -2.73 9.81 0.24
CA ASN A 15 -3.97 9.05 0.27
C ASN A 15 -3.89 7.89 -0.74
N PRO A 16 -3.74 6.63 -0.30
CA PRO A 16 -3.53 5.49 -1.19
C PRO A 16 -4.72 5.21 -2.12
N CYS A 17 -5.85 5.88 -1.93
CA CYS A 17 -7.06 5.71 -2.74
C CYS A 17 -7.30 6.89 -3.69
N ASN A 18 -6.63 8.02 -3.48
CA ASN A 18 -6.79 9.24 -4.29
C ASN A 18 -5.45 9.99 -4.30
N THR A 19 -4.55 9.60 -5.18
CA THR A 19 -3.19 10.15 -5.25
C THR A 19 -2.64 10.13 -6.67
N THR A 20 -1.77 11.09 -6.98
CA THR A 20 -0.92 11.04 -8.16
C THR A 20 0.45 10.57 -7.72
N ILE A 21 1.00 9.59 -8.43
CA ILE A 21 2.30 9.01 -8.13
C ILE A 21 3.28 9.46 -9.20
N THR A 22 4.29 10.23 -8.79
CA THR A 22 5.29 10.82 -9.69
C THR A 22 6.68 10.26 -9.43
N ASP A 23 7.50 10.20 -10.47
CA ASP A 23 8.94 9.95 -10.35
C ASP A 23 9.63 11.21 -9.81
N GLN A 24 10.40 11.07 -8.73
CA GLN A 24 11.14 12.18 -8.15
C GLN A 24 12.25 12.70 -9.09
N ASP A 25 12.93 11.81 -9.81
CA ASP A 25 14.13 12.16 -10.57
C ASP A 25 13.81 12.58 -12.02
N ASP A 26 12.69 12.11 -12.60
CA ASP A 26 12.21 12.48 -13.94
C ASP A 26 11.30 13.72 -13.94
N GLY A 27 11.73 14.78 -13.26
CA GLY A 27 11.05 16.09 -13.25
C GLY A 27 9.61 16.06 -12.71
N GLY A 28 9.26 15.07 -11.88
CA GLY A 28 7.89 14.91 -11.38
C GLY A 28 6.94 14.25 -12.38
N LYS A 29 7.44 13.50 -13.37
CA LYS A 29 6.61 12.78 -14.33
C LYS A 29 5.61 11.87 -13.63
N THR A 30 4.34 11.99 -14.00
CA THR A 30 3.28 11.10 -13.53
C THR A 30 3.47 9.70 -14.08
N LEU A 31 3.67 8.74 -13.18
CA LEU A 31 3.74 7.32 -13.52
C LEU A 31 2.43 6.59 -13.21
N TYR A 32 1.69 7.05 -12.21
CA TYR A 32 0.36 6.50 -11.89
C TYR A 32 -0.63 7.57 -11.46
N GLN A 33 -1.90 7.31 -11.75
CA GLN A 33 -3.03 8.05 -11.20
C GLN A 33 -3.97 7.09 -10.47
N VAL A 34 -4.22 7.37 -9.19
CA VAL A 34 -5.09 6.58 -8.32
C VAL A 34 -6.30 7.41 -7.96
N TYR A 35 -7.49 6.86 -8.16
CA TYR A 35 -8.73 7.55 -7.82
C TYR A 35 -9.83 6.57 -7.40
N THR A 36 -10.71 7.02 -6.51
CA THR A 36 -11.90 6.27 -6.08
C THR A 36 -13.16 6.85 -6.72
N GLN A 37 -13.96 5.99 -7.34
CA GLN A 37 -15.34 6.28 -7.71
C GLN A 37 -16.28 5.68 -6.65
N TYR A 38 -17.41 6.33 -6.39
CA TYR A 38 -18.32 5.93 -5.31
C TYR A 38 -19.59 5.23 -5.81
N GLU A 39 -19.90 5.35 -7.11
CA GLU A 39 -21.10 4.78 -7.73
C GLU A 39 -20.72 3.93 -8.95
N PRO A 40 -21.45 2.83 -9.23
CA PRO A 40 -22.53 2.24 -8.42
C PRO A 40 -22.00 1.53 -7.14
N SER A 41 -20.68 1.36 -7.02
CA SER A 41 -19.99 0.80 -5.86
C SER A 41 -18.67 1.54 -5.63
N VAL A 42 -18.21 1.59 -4.38
CA VAL A 42 -16.95 2.25 -4.04
C VAL A 42 -15.78 1.45 -4.62
N THR A 43 -15.15 1.97 -5.68
CA THR A 43 -14.10 1.29 -6.43
C THR A 43 -12.90 2.20 -6.60
N THR A 44 -11.72 1.74 -6.21
CA THR A 44 -10.47 2.44 -6.51
C THR A 44 -9.86 1.90 -7.79
N PHE A 45 -9.35 2.79 -8.64
CA PHE A 45 -8.70 2.48 -9.90
C PHE A 45 -7.25 2.97 -9.87
N VAL A 46 -6.36 2.24 -10.54
CA VAL A 46 -4.98 2.64 -10.78
C VAL A 46 -4.75 2.69 -12.28
N LYS A 47 -4.39 3.87 -12.79
CA LYS A 47 -3.95 4.07 -14.17
C LYS A 47 -2.43 4.16 -14.24
N ASN A 48 -1.83 3.60 -15.28
CA ASN A 48 -0.42 3.81 -15.61
C ASN A 48 -0.22 5.16 -16.33
N GLY A 49 1.02 5.50 -16.66
CA GLY A 49 1.36 6.74 -17.39
C GLY A 49 0.83 6.81 -18.83
N ALA A 50 0.38 5.70 -19.42
CA ALA A 50 -0.29 5.66 -20.72
C ALA A 50 -1.81 5.91 -20.61
N GLY A 51 -2.36 5.89 -19.38
CA GLY A 51 -3.78 6.06 -19.11
C GLY A 51 -4.56 4.74 -19.00
N ASP A 52 -3.90 3.59 -19.17
CA ASP A 52 -4.53 2.27 -19.06
C ASP A 52 -4.81 1.93 -17.60
N ILE A 53 -5.97 1.35 -17.33
CA ILE A 53 -6.31 0.81 -16.01
C ILE A 53 -5.55 -0.49 -15.80
N ILE A 54 -4.57 -0.48 -14.89
CA ILE A 54 -3.76 -1.66 -14.56
C ILE A 54 -4.30 -2.43 -13.35
N ALA A 55 -5.10 -1.78 -12.51
CA ALA A 55 -5.83 -2.43 -11.43
C ALA A 55 -7.09 -1.66 -11.06
N SER A 56 -8.08 -2.38 -10.55
CA SER A 56 -9.19 -1.80 -9.81
C SER A 56 -9.61 -2.70 -8.66
N TRP A 57 -10.13 -2.13 -7.57
CA TRP A 57 -10.75 -2.93 -6.52
C TRP A 57 -12.02 -2.31 -5.95
N GLU A 58 -13.07 -3.14 -5.88
CA GLU A 58 -14.35 -2.84 -5.24
C GLU A 58 -14.23 -3.05 -3.73
N TRP A 59 -14.60 -2.04 -2.96
CA TRP A 59 -14.50 -2.04 -1.50
C TRP A 59 -15.63 -2.84 -0.90
N ARG A 60 -15.31 -3.67 0.08
CA ARG A 60 -16.29 -4.48 0.82
C ARG A 60 -16.12 -4.28 2.32
N GLU A 61 -17.25 -4.13 3.01
CA GLU A 61 -17.24 -3.88 4.46
C GLU A 61 -16.93 -5.14 5.28
N ILE A 62 -17.55 -6.27 4.91
CA ILE A 62 -17.49 -7.52 5.70
C ILE A 62 -16.45 -8.50 5.15
N ARG A 63 -16.32 -8.56 3.81
CA ARG A 63 -15.43 -9.50 3.12
C ARG A 63 -14.21 -8.77 2.57
N SER A 64 -13.22 -9.53 2.11
CA SER A 64 -12.11 -8.94 1.35
C SER A 64 -12.64 -8.20 0.12
N ASP A 65 -12.07 -7.03 -0.15
CA ASP A 65 -12.25 -6.29 -1.41
C ASP A 65 -12.04 -7.22 -2.61
N ILE A 66 -12.71 -6.93 -3.74
CA ILE A 66 -12.52 -7.66 -4.99
C ILE A 66 -11.60 -6.86 -5.88
N ILE A 67 -10.49 -7.45 -6.28
CA ILE A 67 -9.49 -6.85 -7.15
C ILE A 67 -9.50 -7.47 -8.54
N THR A 68 -9.33 -6.62 -9.54
CA THR A 68 -9.10 -6.97 -10.94
C THR A 68 -7.72 -6.43 -11.32
N LEU A 69 -6.80 -7.31 -11.72
CA LEU A 69 -5.45 -6.95 -12.15
C LEU A 69 -5.34 -7.09 -13.67
N LEU A 70 -4.87 -6.06 -14.38
CA LEU A 70 -4.57 -6.10 -15.82
C LEU A 70 -5.70 -6.72 -16.69
N GLY A 71 -6.96 -6.47 -16.34
CA GLY A 71 -8.12 -7.03 -17.05
C GLY A 71 -8.39 -8.53 -16.80
N ALA A 72 -7.67 -9.17 -15.87
CA ALA A 72 -7.94 -10.53 -15.43
C ALA A 72 -9.31 -10.64 -14.72
N SER A 73 -9.76 -11.87 -14.48
CA SER A 73 -11.01 -12.09 -13.75
C SER A 73 -10.94 -11.49 -12.33
N PRO A 74 -12.03 -10.84 -11.86
CA PRO A 74 -12.08 -10.30 -10.51
C PRO A 74 -11.91 -11.39 -9.45
N THR A 75 -11.05 -11.15 -8.45
CA THR A 75 -10.79 -12.11 -7.36
C THR A 75 -10.73 -11.42 -6.01
N PRO A 76 -10.99 -12.12 -4.89
CA PRO A 76 -10.79 -11.55 -3.57
C PRO A 76 -9.34 -11.13 -3.35
N VAL A 77 -9.10 -9.96 -2.75
CA VAL A 77 -7.74 -9.51 -2.38
C VAL A 77 -7.02 -10.55 -1.52
N SER A 78 -7.72 -11.23 -0.61
CA SER A 78 -7.15 -12.32 0.21
C SER A 78 -6.78 -13.59 -0.59
N SER A 79 -7.26 -13.72 -1.83
CA SER A 79 -6.81 -14.77 -2.75
C SER A 79 -5.43 -14.46 -3.33
N TRP A 80 -5.09 -13.18 -3.49
CA TRP A 80 -3.82 -12.72 -4.05
C TRP A 80 -2.80 -12.33 -2.96
N LEU A 81 -3.20 -11.50 -2.00
CA LEU A 81 -2.38 -11.01 -0.89
C LEU A 81 -2.63 -11.85 0.38
N LYS A 82 -1.74 -12.81 0.64
CA LYS A 82 -1.87 -13.77 1.75
C LYS A 82 -1.28 -13.21 3.03
N LYS A 83 -2.14 -12.74 3.94
CA LYS A 83 -1.73 -12.35 5.30
C LYS A 83 -1.30 -13.60 6.09
N SER A 84 -0.17 -13.52 6.77
CA SER A 84 0.34 -14.63 7.58
C SER A 84 -0.46 -14.78 8.88
N ILE A 85 -0.80 -16.02 9.24
CA ILE A 85 -1.52 -16.37 10.47
C ILE A 85 -0.51 -17.02 11.43
N VAL A 86 0.20 -16.20 12.21
CA VAL A 86 1.14 -16.58 13.31
C VAL A 86 2.39 -17.37 12.85
N PRO A 87 3.61 -17.10 13.39
CA PRO A 87 3.99 -16.10 14.40
C PRO A 87 4.18 -14.66 13.87
N PHE A 88 4.05 -14.41 12.56
CA PHE A 88 4.29 -13.07 11.97
C PHE A 88 3.00 -12.41 11.45
N LYS A 89 2.18 -11.86 12.35
CA LYS A 89 0.89 -11.20 12.00
C LYS A 89 1.04 -9.99 11.06
N ASP A 90 2.25 -9.45 10.94
CA ASP A 90 2.54 -8.21 10.20
C ASP A 90 3.20 -8.48 8.83
N THR A 91 3.01 -9.69 8.28
CA THR A 91 3.55 -10.04 6.96
C THR A 91 2.46 -10.44 5.98
N VAL A 92 2.69 -10.12 4.71
CA VAL A 92 1.82 -10.47 3.60
C VAL A 92 2.67 -11.02 2.46
N THR A 93 2.30 -12.18 1.92
CA THR A 93 2.98 -12.74 0.75
C THR A 93 2.15 -12.57 -0.51
N LEU A 94 2.85 -12.40 -1.63
CA LEU A 94 2.28 -12.36 -2.97
C LEU A 94 3.22 -13.06 -3.96
N GLU A 95 2.69 -13.35 -5.14
CA GLU A 95 3.40 -14.01 -6.24
C GLU A 95 3.22 -13.17 -7.51
N ASP A 96 4.25 -13.10 -8.35
CA ASP A 96 4.12 -12.52 -9.69
C ASP A 96 3.69 -13.57 -10.73
N HIS A 97 3.52 -13.15 -11.98
CA HIS A 97 3.11 -14.05 -13.06
C HIS A 97 4.12 -15.17 -13.38
N ALA A 98 5.37 -15.03 -12.93
CA ALA A 98 6.45 -15.99 -13.16
C ALA A 98 6.61 -16.96 -11.98
N GLY A 99 5.77 -16.85 -10.94
CA GLY A 99 5.84 -17.68 -9.76
C GLY A 99 6.85 -17.20 -8.71
N ARG A 100 7.49 -16.05 -8.91
CA ARG A 100 8.43 -15.49 -7.92
C ARG A 100 7.63 -14.98 -6.73
N LYS A 101 8.04 -15.35 -5.53
CA LYS A 101 7.35 -14.99 -4.29
C LYS A 101 8.01 -13.82 -3.60
N TYR A 102 7.16 -12.97 -3.05
CA TYR A 102 7.55 -11.75 -2.35
C TYR A 102 6.83 -11.67 -1.01
N LYS A 103 7.43 -10.95 -0.07
CA LYS A 103 6.90 -10.77 1.29
C LYS A 103 6.99 -9.33 1.72
N TRP A 104 5.85 -8.69 1.85
CA TRP A 104 5.71 -7.45 2.60
C TRP A 104 5.88 -7.75 4.09
N LYS A 105 6.77 -7.00 4.73
CA LYS A 105 6.88 -6.88 6.19
C LYS A 105 6.38 -5.51 6.62
N GLY A 106 6.06 -5.35 7.90
CA GLY A 106 5.62 -4.07 8.46
C GLY A 106 4.13 -3.77 8.22
N ASN A 107 3.30 -4.79 7.98
CA ASN A 107 1.85 -4.68 7.86
C ASN A 107 1.14 -4.53 9.23
N GLY A 108 1.81 -3.96 10.22
CA GLY A 108 1.30 -3.73 11.56
C GLY A 108 1.12 -2.24 11.85
N PRO A 109 0.30 -1.87 12.84
CA PRO A 109 0.10 -0.46 13.21
C PRO A 109 1.42 0.25 13.53
N GLY A 110 1.60 1.47 13.02
CA GLY A 110 2.81 2.27 13.28
C GLY A 110 4.06 1.83 12.51
N LEU A 111 4.12 0.62 11.96
CA LEU A 111 5.25 0.11 11.16
C LEU A 111 5.24 0.68 9.73
N SER A 112 6.35 0.52 9.01
CA SER A 112 6.48 0.90 7.60
C SER A 112 6.68 -0.34 6.73
N PHE A 113 6.06 -0.34 5.57
CA PHE A 113 6.13 -1.45 4.63
C PHE A 113 7.52 -1.59 4.00
N GLU A 114 8.01 -2.82 3.96
CA GLU A 114 9.20 -3.21 3.20
C GLU A 114 8.92 -4.53 2.47
N LEU A 115 9.23 -4.58 1.18
CA LEU A 115 9.04 -5.76 0.34
C LEU A 115 10.36 -6.49 0.14
N TYR A 116 10.36 -7.79 0.41
CA TYR A 116 11.49 -8.67 0.20
C TYR A 116 11.14 -9.74 -0.84
N ARG A 117 12.14 -10.21 -1.56
CA ARG A 117 12.01 -11.47 -2.30
C ARG A 117 12.07 -12.65 -1.32
N GLU A 118 11.50 -13.79 -1.67
CA GLU A 118 11.57 -14.97 -0.81
C GLU A 118 13.01 -15.53 -0.69
N ASP A 119 13.80 -15.40 -1.76
CA ASP A 119 15.19 -15.82 -1.86
C ASP A 119 16.19 -14.85 -1.22
N ASP A 120 15.81 -13.58 -1.01
CA ASP A 120 16.60 -12.56 -0.32
C ASP A 120 15.79 -11.86 0.76
N LYS A 121 16.03 -12.27 2.01
CA LYS A 121 15.31 -11.77 3.20
C LYS A 121 16.02 -10.62 3.89
N ILE A 122 17.19 -10.19 3.38
CA ILE A 122 18.08 -9.20 4.00
C ILE A 122 17.89 -7.85 3.32
N GLN A 123 17.87 -7.81 1.98
CA GLN A 123 17.75 -6.57 1.24
C GLN A 123 16.34 -6.43 0.64
N PRO A 124 15.53 -5.46 1.10
CA PRO A 124 14.22 -5.23 0.50
C PRO A 124 14.37 -4.56 -0.86
N ILE A 125 13.49 -4.94 -1.78
CA ILE A 125 13.39 -4.41 -3.15
C ILE A 125 12.49 -3.17 -3.24
N ALA A 126 11.65 -2.96 -2.24
CA ALA A 126 10.88 -1.73 -2.08
C ALA A 126 10.64 -1.37 -0.62
N ARG A 127 10.56 -0.07 -0.31
CA ARG A 127 10.32 0.45 1.04
C ARG A 127 9.41 1.67 1.01
N PHE A 128 8.44 1.69 1.91
CA PHE A 128 7.58 2.85 2.12
C PHE A 128 8.14 3.78 3.20
N GLN A 129 8.35 5.04 2.84
CA GLN A 129 8.65 6.12 3.76
C GLN A 129 7.40 6.94 4.01
N LYS A 130 6.91 6.89 5.25
CA LYS A 130 5.81 7.73 5.72
C LYS A 130 6.22 9.20 5.61
N PRO A 131 5.28 10.09 5.30
CA PRO A 131 5.58 11.51 5.30
C PRO A 131 5.93 11.97 6.72
N ARG A 132 6.92 12.86 6.83
CA ARG A 132 7.42 13.36 8.12
C ARG A 132 7.61 14.86 8.07
N ARG A 133 7.31 15.51 9.19
CA ARG A 133 7.76 16.87 9.44
C ARG A 133 9.25 16.83 9.79
N THR A 134 10.03 17.57 9.03
CA THR A 134 11.47 17.75 9.25
C THR A 134 11.72 18.75 10.37
N ALA A 135 12.96 18.84 10.84
CA ALA A 135 13.35 19.74 11.93
C ALA A 135 13.13 21.23 11.57
N ASP A 136 13.29 21.57 10.29
CA ASP A 136 13.02 22.86 9.66
C ASP A 136 11.52 23.11 9.38
N SER A 137 10.63 22.25 9.90
CA SER A 137 9.17 22.32 9.70
C SER A 137 8.69 22.11 8.26
N THR A 138 9.58 21.70 7.35
CA THR A 138 9.23 21.28 6.00
C THR A 138 8.61 19.88 6.02
N TYR A 139 7.65 19.61 5.14
CA TYR A 139 7.01 18.30 5.06
C TYR A 139 7.65 17.45 3.97
N THR A 140 8.17 16.28 4.33
CA THR A 140 8.56 15.28 3.34
C THR A 140 7.31 14.53 2.89
N PRO A 141 7.08 14.39 1.57
CA PRO A 141 5.92 13.67 1.07
C PRO A 141 6.04 12.17 1.35
N ALA A 142 4.95 11.45 1.15
CA ALA A 142 4.96 9.99 1.24
C ALA A 142 5.70 9.40 0.02
N GLN A 143 6.61 8.46 0.25
CA GLN A 143 7.46 7.92 -0.81
C GLN A 143 7.52 6.39 -0.81
N LEU A 144 7.52 5.81 -2.00
CA LEU A 144 7.79 4.40 -2.24
C LEU A 144 9.08 4.27 -3.04
N ILE A 145 10.11 3.70 -2.41
CA ILE A 145 11.48 3.66 -2.92
C ILE A 145 11.79 2.25 -3.39
N PHE A 146 12.40 2.10 -4.56
CA PHE A 146 12.69 0.84 -5.22
C PHE A 146 14.20 0.65 -5.41
N ASP A 147 14.64 -0.61 -5.41
CA ASP A 147 15.90 -0.98 -6.07
C ASP A 147 15.63 -1.44 -7.52
N GLU A 148 16.69 -1.72 -8.27
CA GLU A 148 16.61 -2.18 -9.66
C GLU A 148 15.73 -3.43 -9.82
N ARG A 149 15.75 -4.34 -8.85
CA ARG A 149 14.93 -5.58 -8.85
C ARG A 149 13.46 -5.28 -8.59
N GLY A 150 13.18 -4.29 -7.75
CA GLY A 150 11.84 -3.80 -7.47
C GLY A 150 11.22 -3.13 -8.69
N GLU A 151 12.03 -2.43 -9.49
CA GLU A 151 11.57 -1.78 -10.72
C GLU A 151 11.02 -2.80 -11.75
N GLU A 152 11.62 -4.00 -11.84
CA GLU A 152 11.12 -5.08 -12.73
C GLU A 152 9.65 -5.45 -12.48
N ILE A 153 9.18 -5.31 -11.24
CA ILE A 153 7.81 -5.64 -10.82
C ILE A 153 7.07 -4.41 -10.27
N ARG A 154 7.46 -3.21 -10.72
CA ARG A 154 6.97 -1.93 -10.18
C ARG A 154 5.46 -1.86 -10.03
N ASP A 155 4.70 -2.24 -11.05
CA ASP A 155 3.24 -2.22 -11.03
C ASP A 155 2.68 -3.11 -9.91
N LEU A 156 3.22 -4.32 -9.75
CA LEU A 156 2.82 -5.26 -8.71
C LEU A 156 3.06 -4.68 -7.31
N ILE A 157 4.21 -4.03 -7.10
CA ILE A 157 4.57 -3.38 -5.85
C ILE A 157 3.63 -2.22 -5.56
N VAL A 158 3.42 -1.32 -6.53
CA VAL A 158 2.52 -0.16 -6.39
C VAL A 158 1.11 -0.61 -6.05
N ILE A 159 0.53 -1.54 -6.81
CA ILE A 159 -0.84 -2.01 -6.59
C ILE A 159 -0.97 -2.69 -5.23
N SER A 160 -0.05 -3.62 -4.90
CA SER A 160 -0.13 -4.33 -3.62
C SER A 160 0.08 -3.39 -2.42
N PHE A 161 0.98 -2.42 -2.53
CA PHE A 161 1.18 -1.38 -1.53
C PHE A 161 -0.10 -0.58 -1.28
N LEU A 162 -0.73 -0.04 -2.34
CA LEU A 162 -1.94 0.80 -2.20
C LEU A 162 -3.09 0.03 -1.53
N VAL A 163 -3.29 -1.24 -1.92
CA VAL A 163 -4.31 -2.13 -1.33
C VAL A 163 -4.03 -2.39 0.16
N LEU A 164 -2.78 -2.68 0.51
CA LEU A 164 -2.38 -2.93 1.90
C LEU A 164 -2.46 -1.67 2.76
N GLU A 165 -2.01 -0.54 2.24
CA GLU A 165 -2.03 0.74 2.93
C GLU A 165 -3.45 1.24 3.18
N LYS A 166 -4.37 1.06 2.20
CA LYS A 166 -5.81 1.26 2.41
C LYS A 166 -6.33 0.39 3.56
N SER A 167 -6.06 -0.92 3.54
CA SER A 167 -6.51 -1.85 4.58
C SER A 167 -5.95 -1.49 5.96
N ARG A 168 -4.68 -1.06 6.03
CA ARG A 168 -4.01 -0.63 7.26
C ARG A 168 -4.69 0.62 7.83
N ARG A 169 -4.90 1.67 7.03
CA ARG A 169 -5.56 2.91 7.46
C ARG A 169 -6.99 2.69 7.91
N THR A 170 -7.77 1.85 7.22
CA THR A 170 -9.13 1.49 7.67
C THR A 170 -9.12 0.78 9.03
N THR A 171 -8.15 -0.12 9.26
CA THR A 171 -8.02 -0.85 10.52
C THR A 171 -7.59 0.07 11.67
N GLU A 172 -6.63 0.96 11.42
CA GLU A 172 -6.17 1.96 12.39
C GLU A 172 -7.30 2.91 12.78
N ASN A 173 -8.02 3.49 11.81
CA ASN A 173 -9.17 4.37 12.06
C ASN A 173 -10.29 3.65 12.83
N SER A 174 -10.59 2.40 12.49
CA SER A 174 -11.59 1.61 13.22
C SER A 174 -11.17 1.32 14.67
N THR A 175 -9.88 1.11 14.91
CA THR A 175 -9.33 0.85 16.25
C THR A 175 -9.33 2.11 17.10
N MET A 176 -8.95 3.26 16.52
CA MET A 176 -9.00 4.56 17.19
C MET A 176 -10.44 4.93 17.57
N ASN A 177 -11.39 4.80 16.64
CA ASN A 177 -12.80 5.05 16.93
C ASN A 177 -13.33 4.18 18.08
N ARG A 178 -12.92 2.90 18.16
CA ARG A 178 -13.29 2.03 19.29
C ARG A 178 -12.67 2.48 20.61
N ALA A 179 -11.41 2.89 20.60
CA ALA A 179 -10.72 3.38 21.80
C ALA A 179 -11.36 4.68 22.32
N ASP A 180 -11.71 5.62 21.43
CA ASP A 180 -12.39 6.86 21.79
C ASP A 180 -13.78 6.59 22.41
N VAL A 181 -14.56 5.67 21.83
CA VAL A 181 -15.86 5.27 22.39
C VAL A 181 -15.71 4.69 23.80
N LEU A 182 -14.71 3.83 24.03
CA LEU A 182 -14.44 3.25 25.35
C LEU A 182 -13.96 4.30 26.37
N ALA A 183 -13.19 5.29 25.93
CA ALA A 183 -12.74 6.39 26.78
C ALA A 183 -13.87 7.38 27.17
N GLN A 184 -14.97 7.41 26.40
CA GLN A 184 -16.14 8.25 26.66
C GLN A 184 -17.21 7.59 27.52
N VAL A 185 -17.10 6.29 27.85
CA VAL A 185 -18.04 5.63 28.78
C VAL A 185 -17.75 6.13 30.20
N PRO A 186 -18.66 6.86 30.86
CA PRO A 186 -18.45 7.27 32.24
C PRO A 186 -18.38 6.02 33.12
N ALA A 187 -17.46 6.00 34.08
CA ALA A 187 -17.39 4.97 35.11
C ALA A 187 -18.65 5.06 36.00
N PHE A 188 -19.76 4.48 35.53
CA PHE A 188 -20.94 4.29 36.35
C PHE A 188 -20.76 3.04 37.20
N GLY A 189 -20.53 3.25 38.50
CA GLY A 189 -20.87 2.26 39.52
C GLY A 189 -19.80 2.03 40.59
N ALA A 190 -19.88 2.80 41.66
CA ALA A 190 -19.75 2.23 43.00
C ALA A 190 -20.87 2.86 43.84
N VAL A 191 -21.91 2.06 44.09
CA VAL A 191 -22.96 2.30 45.10
C VAL A 191 -22.39 2.08 46.49
#